data_AF-A0A0F9JGP2-F1
#
_entry.id   AF-A0A0F9JGP2-F1
#
_cell.length_a   1.000
_cell.length_b   1.000
_cell.length_c   1.000
_cell.angle_alpha   90.00
_cell.angle_beta   90.00
_cell.angle_gamma   90.00
#
_symmetry.space_group_name_H-M   'P 1'
#
loop_
_entity.id
_entity.type
_entity.pdbx_description
1 polymer ?
#
loop_
_entity_poly.entity_id
_entity_poly.type
_entity_poly.pdbx_seq_one_letter_code
_entity_poly.pdbx_strand_id
1 'polypeptide(L)'
;MSFIYCLLFGAVISPTDPIAVIGILRSAGAPKDYEIKITGESLFNDGVGVVVFIALLGFVTGEHEPTASSVILLFLQEAIGGFAMGLALGWSGYMLLKSIDRYDVEVLITIAIVTGGFALSQLLHLSGPIAMVVAGLMIGNRGRRLAMSQRTREHLDTFWELLDEILNAVLFVLIGLELLVMPITGSRVALGLLAVPLVLICRFVSLSVPVTLLGIWKSFPPATIRVLTWGGLRGGISVALALSLPRGMERELILSMTYVVGIFSIMDSFYTCNHIKFNI
;
A
#
# COMPACT_ATOMS: atom_id res chain seq x y z
N MET A 1 -2.67 -8.25 -24.24
CA MET A 1 -2.26 -7.03 -23.52
C MET A 1 -1.76 -5.96 -24.46
N SER A 2 -2.57 -4.91 -24.64
CA SER A 2 -2.07 -3.64 -25.13
C SER A 2 -1.17 -2.96 -24.09
N PHE A 3 -0.36 -1.99 -24.52
CA PHE A 3 0.62 -1.32 -23.67
C PHE A 3 0.03 -0.72 -22.38
N ILE A 4 -1.19 -0.17 -22.44
CA ILE A 4 -1.85 0.40 -21.26
C ILE A 4 -2.17 -0.65 -20.19
N TYR A 5 -2.53 -1.88 -20.58
CA TYR A 5 -2.73 -2.96 -19.62
C TYR A 5 -1.40 -3.43 -19.01
N CYS A 6 -0.28 -3.33 -19.74
CA CYS A 6 1.05 -3.59 -19.17
C CYS A 6 1.42 -2.53 -18.12
N LEU A 7 1.10 -1.26 -18.37
CA LEU A 7 1.26 -0.18 -17.38
C LEU A 7 0.36 -0.39 -16.16
N LEU A 8 -0.91 -0.79 -16.37
CA LEU A 8 -1.82 -1.15 -15.29
C LEU A 8 -1.29 -2.29 -14.45
N PHE A 9 -0.74 -3.34 -15.06
CA PHE A 9 -0.09 -4.42 -14.32
C PHE A 9 1.07 -3.92 -13.46
N GLY A 10 1.90 -3.02 -14.02
CA GLY A 10 2.97 -2.35 -13.27
C GLY A 10 2.44 -1.57 -12.06
N ALA A 11 1.36 -0.80 -12.24
CA ALA A 11 0.72 -0.07 -11.16
C ALA A 11 0.10 -0.99 -10.09
N VAL A 12 -0.52 -2.10 -10.49
CA VAL A 12 -1.09 -3.12 -9.60
C VAL A 12 -0.02 -3.77 -8.72
N ILE A 13 1.17 -4.05 -9.27
CA ILE A 13 2.22 -4.83 -8.57
C ILE A 13 3.26 -3.95 -7.85
N SER A 14 3.11 -2.62 -7.96
CA SER A 14 4.00 -1.63 -7.34
C SER A 14 3.75 -1.39 -5.83
N PRO A 15 2.51 -1.44 -5.29
CA PRO A 15 2.26 -1.44 -3.85
C PRO A 15 2.93 -2.63 -3.17
N THR A 16 3.55 -2.38 -2.01
CA THR A 16 4.33 -3.41 -1.32
C THR A 16 4.24 -3.25 0.18
N ASP A 17 4.07 -4.38 0.86
CA ASP A 17 3.89 -4.41 2.29
C ASP A 17 5.23 -4.76 3.00
N PRO A 18 5.72 -3.88 3.91
CA PRO A 18 6.99 -4.06 4.60
C PRO A 18 6.90 -4.99 5.82
N ILE A 19 5.76 -5.61 6.12
CA ILE A 19 5.57 -6.42 7.35
C ILE A 19 6.72 -7.42 7.59
N ALA A 20 7.14 -8.17 6.55
CA ALA A 20 8.22 -9.13 6.70
C ALA A 20 9.56 -8.46 7.01
N VAL A 21 9.87 -7.33 6.36
CA VAL A 21 11.08 -6.54 6.64
C VAL A 21 11.06 -5.99 8.06
N ILE A 22 9.91 -5.51 8.54
CA ILE A 22 9.75 -4.94 9.88
C ILE A 22 9.99 -6.01 10.95
N GLY A 23 9.42 -7.20 10.78
CA GLY A 23 9.65 -8.32 11.70
C GLY A 23 11.14 -8.64 11.84
N ILE A 24 11.86 -8.71 10.70
CA ILE A 24 13.29 -8.94 10.66
C ILE A 24 14.09 -7.82 11.33
N LEU A 25 13.78 -6.55 11.02
CA LEU A 25 14.47 -5.39 11.58
C LEU A 25 14.32 -5.32 13.11
N ARG A 26 13.13 -5.65 13.64
CA ARG A 26 12.88 -5.75 15.08
C ARG A 26 13.73 -6.86 15.71
N SER A 27 13.76 -8.05 15.10
CA SER A 27 14.59 -9.17 15.57
C SER A 27 16.10 -8.87 15.51
N ALA A 28 16.54 -8.03 14.57
CA ALA A 28 17.93 -7.60 14.42
C ALA A 28 18.32 -6.41 15.32
N GLY A 29 17.42 -5.90 16.16
CA GLY A 29 17.69 -4.77 17.06
C GLY A 29 17.82 -3.41 16.36
N ALA A 30 17.25 -3.26 15.16
CA ALA A 30 17.28 -1.99 14.43
C ALA A 30 16.57 -0.87 15.22
N PRO A 31 17.08 0.38 15.21
CA PRO A 31 16.41 1.50 15.86
C PRO A 31 15.00 1.72 15.32
N LYS A 32 14.04 2.05 16.20
CA LYS A 32 12.63 2.31 15.82
C LYS A 32 12.46 3.34 14.70
N ASP A 33 13.39 4.28 14.57
CA ASP A 33 13.39 5.28 13.51
C ASP A 33 13.50 4.70 12.10
N TYR A 34 14.14 3.53 11.94
CA TYR A 34 14.24 2.85 10.65
C TYR A 34 12.92 2.19 10.27
N GLU A 35 12.26 1.56 11.25
CA GLU A 35 10.93 0.97 11.10
C GLU A 35 9.93 2.04 10.65
N ILE A 36 9.86 3.17 11.37
CA ILE A 36 8.94 4.27 11.05
C ILE A 36 9.18 4.82 9.63
N LYS A 37 10.45 4.92 9.20
CA LYS A 37 10.78 5.41 7.85
C LYS A 37 10.33 4.45 6.75
N ILE A 38 10.54 3.14 6.94
CA ILE A 38 10.16 2.12 5.95
C ILE A 38 8.64 1.96 5.88
N THR A 39 7.96 1.95 7.03
CA THR A 39 6.49 1.93 7.07
C THR A 39 5.90 3.17 6.42
N GLY A 40 6.47 4.35 6.71
CA GLY A 40 6.05 5.61 6.09
C GLY A 40 6.22 5.61 4.58
N GLU A 41 7.38 5.18 4.07
CA GLU A 41 7.61 5.03 2.63
C GLU A 41 6.57 4.11 1.99
N SER A 42 6.33 2.94 2.59
CA SER A 42 5.41 1.94 2.05
C SER A 42 3.96 2.45 2.02
N LEU A 43 3.51 3.15 3.07
CA LEU A 43 2.18 3.79 3.10
C LEU A 43 1.99 4.79 1.96
N PHE A 44 2.99 5.64 1.69
CA PHE A 44 2.93 6.56 0.56
C PHE A 44 3.04 5.84 -0.79
N ASN A 45 3.87 4.81 -0.90
CA ASN A 45 4.00 3.99 -2.10
C ASN A 45 2.67 3.33 -2.47
N ASP A 46 1.95 2.79 -1.50
CA ASP A 46 0.63 2.19 -1.72
C ASP A 46 -0.37 3.25 -2.20
N GLY A 47 -0.39 4.42 -1.55
CA GLY A 47 -1.27 5.53 -1.96
C GLY A 47 -0.98 6.03 -3.38
N VAL A 48 0.29 6.22 -3.74
CA VAL A 48 0.70 6.64 -5.08
C VAL A 48 0.40 5.55 -6.12
N GLY A 49 0.63 4.28 -5.80
CA GLY A 49 0.33 3.16 -6.67
C GLY A 49 -1.16 3.10 -7.03
N VAL A 50 -2.05 3.34 -6.06
CA VAL A 50 -3.50 3.43 -6.30
C VAL A 50 -3.85 4.62 -7.21
N VAL A 51 -3.23 5.79 -7.01
CA VAL A 51 -3.47 6.97 -7.88
C VAL A 51 -3.06 6.69 -9.32
N VAL A 52 -1.87 6.12 -9.52
CA VAL A 52 -1.41 5.75 -10.87
C VAL A 52 -2.35 4.73 -11.50
N PHE A 53 -2.84 3.76 -10.71
CA PHE A 53 -3.81 2.79 -11.19
C PHE A 53 -5.13 3.43 -11.62
N ILE A 54 -5.73 4.30 -10.80
CA ILE A 54 -7.00 4.97 -11.11
C ILE A 54 -6.86 5.83 -12.37
N ALA A 55 -5.76 6.59 -12.48
CA ALA A 55 -5.50 7.41 -13.66
C ALA A 55 -5.39 6.56 -14.94
N LEU A 56 -4.64 5.45 -14.89
CA LEU A 56 -4.53 4.53 -16.02
C LEU A 56 -5.86 3.82 -16.34
N LEU A 57 -6.65 3.49 -15.33
CA LEU A 57 -7.96 2.87 -15.49
C LEU A 57 -8.93 3.81 -16.19
N GLY A 58 -8.94 5.10 -15.84
CA GLY A 58 -9.77 6.12 -16.49
C GLY A 58 -9.53 6.24 -18.00
N PHE A 59 -8.32 5.99 -18.47
CA PHE A 59 -8.03 5.92 -19.92
C PHE A 59 -8.54 4.63 -20.56
N VAL A 60 -8.51 3.50 -19.84
CA VAL A 60 -9.04 2.21 -20.33
C VAL A 60 -10.56 2.23 -20.41
N THR A 61 -11.23 2.89 -19.47
CA THR A 61 -12.70 3.02 -19.45
C THR A 61 -13.22 4.10 -20.39
N GLY A 62 -12.34 4.93 -20.95
CA GLY A 62 -12.70 6.01 -21.87
C GLY A 62 -13.23 7.26 -21.18
N GLU A 63 -13.05 7.40 -19.87
CA GLU A 63 -13.43 8.59 -19.11
C GLU A 63 -12.52 9.79 -19.44
N HIS A 64 -11.28 9.53 -19.84
CA HIS A 64 -10.29 10.56 -20.14
C HIS A 64 -9.57 10.29 -21.47
N GLU A 65 -9.23 11.35 -22.20
CA GLU A 65 -8.32 11.22 -23.35
C GLU A 65 -6.89 10.93 -22.89
N PRO A 66 -6.18 9.96 -23.48
CA PRO A 66 -4.83 9.57 -23.07
C PRO A 66 -3.76 10.53 -23.62
N THR A 67 -3.81 11.79 -23.21
CA THR A 67 -2.81 12.80 -23.54
C THR A 67 -1.82 12.96 -22.37
N ALA A 68 -0.54 13.21 -22.64
CA ALA A 68 0.45 13.39 -21.55
C ALA A 68 0.07 14.50 -20.56
N SER A 69 -0.58 15.56 -21.04
CA SER A 69 -1.09 16.66 -20.22
C SER A 69 -2.25 16.23 -19.30
N SER A 70 -3.19 15.43 -19.79
CA SER A 70 -4.32 14.94 -18.98
C SER A 70 -3.85 13.97 -17.90
N VAL A 71 -2.86 13.12 -18.19
CA VAL A 71 -2.21 12.23 -17.20
C VAL A 71 -1.62 13.05 -16.05
N ILE A 72 -0.82 14.07 -16.38
CA ILE A 72 -0.15 14.89 -15.37
C ILE A 72 -1.17 15.68 -14.55
N LEU A 73 -2.17 16.28 -15.18
CA LEU A 73 -3.21 17.05 -14.49
C LEU A 73 -4.05 16.16 -13.56
N LEU A 74 -4.48 14.98 -14.04
CA LEU A 74 -5.25 14.03 -13.24
C LEU A 74 -4.44 13.54 -12.03
N PHE A 75 -3.17 13.18 -12.26
CA PHE A 75 -2.27 12.77 -11.19
C PHE A 75 -2.08 13.88 -10.15
N LEU A 76 -1.84 15.12 -10.59
CA LEU A 76 -1.69 16.27 -9.68
C LEU A 76 -2.98 16.54 -8.91
N GLN A 77 -4.13 16.50 -9.57
CA GLN A 77 -5.44 16.68 -8.94
C GLN A 77 -5.69 15.62 -7.87
N GLU A 78 -5.49 14.35 -8.19
CA GLU A 78 -5.73 13.26 -7.23
C GLU A 78 -4.74 13.29 -6.07
N ALA A 79 -3.45 13.49 -6.35
CA ALA A 79 -2.41 13.48 -5.33
C ALA A 79 -2.48 14.71 -4.42
N ILE A 80 -2.51 15.92 -4.99
CA ILE A 80 -2.56 17.18 -4.22
C ILE A 80 -3.93 17.35 -3.57
N GLY A 81 -5.01 17.05 -4.29
CA GLY A 81 -6.36 17.12 -3.73
C GLY A 81 -6.57 16.09 -2.62
N GLY A 82 -6.08 14.86 -2.79
CA GLY A 82 -6.06 13.85 -1.72
C GLY A 82 -5.26 14.33 -0.51
N PHE A 83 -4.08 14.92 -0.71
CA PHE A 83 -3.28 15.50 0.37
C PHE A 83 -4.02 16.62 1.12
N ALA A 84 -4.59 17.59 0.39
CA ALA A 84 -5.33 18.70 0.97
C ALA A 84 -6.59 18.22 1.72
N MET A 85 -7.30 17.24 1.16
CA MET A 85 -8.46 16.61 1.78
C MET A 85 -8.07 15.90 3.08
N GLY A 86 -6.97 15.16 3.07
CA GLY A 86 -6.43 14.50 4.25
C GLY A 86 -6.05 15.49 5.36
N LEU A 87 -5.47 16.64 5.01
CA LEU A 87 -5.21 17.71 5.99
C LEU A 87 -6.51 18.28 6.58
N ALA A 88 -7.52 18.52 5.74
CA ALA A 88 -8.81 19.03 6.19
C ALA A 88 -9.50 18.03 7.14
N LEU A 89 -9.56 16.75 6.77
CA LEU A 89 -10.13 15.67 7.57
C LEU A 89 -9.34 15.43 8.86
N GLY A 90 -8.01 15.44 8.79
CA GLY A 90 -7.15 15.32 9.96
C GLY A 90 -7.32 16.49 10.92
N TRP A 91 -7.50 17.71 10.41
CA TRP A 91 -7.79 18.90 11.22
C TRP A 91 -9.17 18.84 11.87
N SER A 92 -10.21 18.50 11.12
CA SER A 92 -11.55 18.34 11.69
C SER A 92 -11.59 17.23 12.73
N GLY A 93 -10.93 16.10 12.45
CA GLY A 93 -10.79 15.00 13.39
C GLY A 93 -10.08 15.41 14.67
N TYR A 94 -8.96 16.12 14.53
CA TYR A 94 -8.23 16.66 15.68
C TYR A 94 -9.10 17.58 16.55
N MET A 95 -9.88 18.48 15.94
CA MET A 95 -10.79 19.37 16.69
C MET A 95 -11.87 18.58 17.44
N LEU A 96 -12.48 17.59 16.78
CA LEU A 96 -13.51 16.74 17.38
C LEU A 96 -12.94 15.91 18.55
N LEU A 97 -11.81 15.25 18.34
CA LEU A 97 -11.13 14.45 19.36
C LEU A 97 -10.73 15.30 20.56
N LYS A 98 -10.26 16.54 20.35
CA LYS A 98 -9.91 17.44 21.45
C LYS A 98 -11.11 17.86 22.30
N SER A 99 -12.32 17.85 21.72
CA SER A 99 -13.54 18.30 22.40
C SER A 99 -14.20 17.23 23.27
N ILE A 100 -13.74 15.98 23.19
CA ILE A 100 -14.39 14.80 23.78
C ILE A 100 -13.33 14.00 24.55
N ASP A 101 -13.65 13.53 25.77
CA ASP A 101 -12.77 12.67 26.57
C ASP A 101 -13.48 11.35 26.89
N ARG A 102 -13.70 10.56 25.84
CA ARG A 102 -14.48 9.32 25.86
C ARG A 102 -14.00 8.40 24.75
N TYR A 103 -13.29 7.34 25.14
CA TYR A 103 -12.64 6.43 24.19
C TYR A 103 -13.59 5.81 23.15
N ASP A 104 -14.83 5.50 23.55
CA ASP A 104 -15.85 4.92 22.68
C ASP A 104 -16.24 5.87 21.55
N VAL A 105 -16.43 7.15 21.87
CA VAL A 105 -16.76 8.18 20.88
C VAL A 105 -15.56 8.53 20.02
N GLU A 106 -14.37 8.60 20.61
CA GLU A 106 -13.13 8.87 19.88
C GLU A 106 -12.83 7.78 18.84
N VAL A 107 -13.03 6.49 19.17
CA VAL A 107 -12.95 5.38 18.20
C VAL A 107 -13.94 5.58 17.06
N LEU A 108 -15.21 5.87 17.35
CA LEU A 108 -16.22 6.12 16.33
C LEU A 108 -15.87 7.30 15.42
N ILE A 109 -15.29 8.37 15.95
CA ILE A 109 -14.80 9.50 15.16
C ILE A 109 -13.71 9.05 14.19
N THR A 110 -12.73 8.26 14.65
CA THR A 110 -11.69 7.75 13.75
C THR A 110 -12.25 6.88 12.64
N ILE A 111 -13.22 6.01 12.93
CA ILE A 111 -13.91 5.19 11.91
C ILE A 111 -14.66 6.09 10.92
N ALA A 112 -15.37 7.12 11.41
CA ALA A 112 -16.11 8.05 10.57
C ALA A 112 -15.20 8.86 9.65
N ILE A 113 -14.02 9.26 10.13
CA ILE A 113 -13.01 9.94 9.31
C ILE A 113 -12.50 9.00 8.22
N VAL A 114 -12.17 7.76 8.57
CA VAL A 114 -11.66 6.81 7.56
C VAL A 114 -12.72 6.45 6.54
N THR A 115 -13.89 6.00 6.97
CA THR A 115 -14.95 5.52 6.07
C THR A 115 -15.63 6.67 5.33
N GLY A 116 -16.09 7.70 6.06
CA GLY A 116 -16.76 8.86 5.49
C GLY A 116 -15.81 9.77 4.72
N GLY A 117 -14.59 9.97 5.20
CA GLY A 117 -13.57 10.74 4.50
C GLY A 117 -13.11 10.06 3.21
N PHE A 118 -12.95 8.73 3.21
CA PHE A 118 -12.65 7.99 1.99
C PHE A 118 -13.80 8.09 0.98
N ALA A 119 -15.05 7.84 1.39
CA ALA A 119 -16.20 7.98 0.51
C ALA A 119 -16.33 9.41 -0.07
N LEU A 120 -16.11 10.44 0.74
CA LEU A 120 -16.13 11.84 0.31
C LEU A 120 -14.99 12.15 -0.67
N SER A 121 -13.80 11.60 -0.46
CA SER A 121 -12.69 11.78 -1.40
C SER A 121 -13.00 11.18 -2.77
N GLN A 122 -13.66 10.01 -2.82
CA GLN A 122 -14.07 9.39 -4.07
C GLN A 122 -15.13 10.23 -4.82
N LEU A 123 -16.11 10.78 -4.10
CA LEU A 123 -17.11 11.68 -4.67
C LEU A 123 -16.50 12.96 -5.27
N LEU A 124 -15.38 13.41 -4.72
CA LEU A 124 -14.65 14.59 -5.19
C LEU A 124 -13.57 14.26 -6.23
N HIS A 125 -13.47 13.00 -6.67
CA HIS A 125 -12.41 12.52 -7.58
C HIS A 125 -11.00 12.83 -7.04
N LEU A 126 -10.79 12.59 -5.75
CA LEU A 126 -9.52 12.77 -5.05
C LEU A 126 -8.98 11.42 -4.57
N SER A 127 -7.67 11.34 -4.33
CA SER A 127 -7.06 10.11 -3.82
C SER A 127 -7.48 9.83 -2.38
N GLY A 128 -8.38 8.87 -2.21
CA GLY A 128 -8.80 8.39 -0.90
C GLY A 128 -7.67 7.81 -0.05
N PRO A 129 -6.81 6.91 -0.58
CA PRO A 129 -5.68 6.39 0.17
C PRO A 129 -4.73 7.49 0.68
N ILE A 130 -4.36 8.44 -0.18
CA ILE A 130 -3.48 9.56 0.23
C ILE A 130 -4.18 10.43 1.28
N ALA A 131 -5.47 10.72 1.11
CA ALA A 131 -6.23 11.47 2.09
C ALA A 131 -6.24 10.78 3.46
N MET A 132 -6.43 9.46 3.50
CA MET A 132 -6.44 8.69 4.75
C MET A 132 -5.05 8.59 5.39
N VAL A 133 -3.98 8.42 4.60
CA VAL A 133 -2.59 8.44 5.11
C VAL A 133 -2.30 9.79 5.76
N VAL A 134 -2.64 10.90 5.11
CA VAL A 134 -2.38 12.25 5.64
C VAL A 134 -3.22 12.53 6.89
N ALA A 135 -4.51 12.19 6.87
CA ALA A 135 -5.39 12.32 8.03
C ALA A 135 -4.90 11.47 9.22
N GLY A 136 -4.53 10.21 8.96
CA GLY A 136 -4.01 9.27 9.93
C GLY A 136 -2.69 9.73 10.56
N LEU A 137 -1.74 10.22 9.76
CA LEU A 137 -0.48 10.80 10.27
C LEU A 137 -0.72 12.03 11.15
N MET A 138 -1.68 12.87 10.78
CA MET A 138 -2.00 14.08 11.53
C MET A 138 -2.66 13.76 12.88
N ILE A 139 -3.63 12.84 12.89
CA ILE A 139 -4.30 12.37 14.11
C ILE A 139 -3.31 11.57 14.99
N GLY A 140 -2.57 10.62 14.40
CA GLY A 140 -1.62 9.76 15.09
C GLY A 140 -0.43 10.49 15.71
N ASN A 141 -0.04 11.65 15.18
CA ASN A 141 1.02 12.49 15.74
C ASN A 141 0.46 13.60 16.63
N ARG A 142 -0.19 14.60 16.03
CA ARG A 142 -0.62 15.83 16.73
C ARG A 142 -1.86 15.60 17.57
N GLY A 143 -2.82 14.81 17.08
CA GLY A 143 -4.01 14.42 17.82
C GLY A 143 -3.67 13.57 19.04
N ARG A 144 -2.86 12.54 18.86
CA ARG A 144 -2.37 11.70 19.95
C ARG A 144 -1.71 12.54 21.03
N ARG A 145 -0.76 13.41 20.67
CA ARG A 145 0.02 14.21 21.64
C ARG A 145 -0.80 15.27 22.39
N LEU A 146 -1.77 15.91 21.73
CA LEU A 146 -2.41 17.13 22.24
C LEU A 146 -3.92 17.01 22.52
N ALA A 147 -4.58 15.93 22.11
CA ALA A 147 -6.03 15.77 22.22
C ALA A 147 -6.49 14.51 22.99
N MET A 148 -5.65 13.47 23.12
CA MET A 148 -6.08 12.19 23.70
C MET A 148 -5.47 11.92 25.08
N SER A 149 -6.29 11.36 25.98
CA SER A 149 -5.83 10.77 27.24
C SER A 149 -5.05 9.46 27.00
N GLN A 150 -4.23 9.04 27.96
CA GLN A 150 -3.43 7.81 27.82
C GLN A 150 -4.31 6.56 27.61
N ARG A 151 -5.44 6.48 28.33
CA ARG A 151 -6.41 5.39 28.20
C ARG A 151 -7.04 5.35 26.80
N THR A 152 -7.40 6.50 26.23
CA THR A 152 -7.96 6.52 24.87
C THR A 152 -6.93 6.05 23.85
N ARG A 153 -5.66 6.46 23.98
CA ARG A 153 -4.59 6.02 23.06
C ARG A 153 -4.45 4.50 23.04
N GLU A 154 -4.45 3.86 24.20
CA GLU A 154 -4.35 2.39 24.32
C GLU A 154 -5.56 1.70 23.68
N HIS A 155 -6.78 2.17 23.93
CA HIS A 155 -7.98 1.59 23.32
C HIS A 155 -8.05 1.80 21.80
N LEU A 156 -7.63 2.97 21.30
CA LEU A 156 -7.55 3.25 19.88
C LEU A 156 -6.52 2.35 19.18
N ASP A 157 -5.32 2.23 19.76
CA ASP A 157 -4.27 1.36 19.22
C ASP A 157 -4.76 -0.08 19.13
N THR A 158 -5.28 -0.64 20.24
CA THR A 158 -5.81 -2.02 20.25
C THR A 158 -6.97 -2.19 19.26
N PHE A 159 -7.86 -1.20 19.13
CA PHE A 159 -8.97 -1.28 18.18
C PHE A 159 -8.46 -1.35 16.73
N TRP A 160 -7.55 -0.46 16.34
CA TRP A 160 -7.01 -0.40 14.98
C TRP A 160 -6.09 -1.60 14.68
N GLU A 161 -5.33 -2.10 15.64
CA GLU A 161 -4.55 -3.35 15.51
C GLU A 161 -5.48 -4.55 15.25
N LEU A 162 -6.53 -4.73 16.05
CA LEU A 162 -7.50 -5.81 15.83
C LEU A 162 -8.22 -5.68 14.49
N LEU A 163 -8.59 -4.46 14.09
CA LEU A 163 -9.25 -4.20 12.82
C LEU A 163 -8.33 -4.52 11.64
N ASP A 164 -7.05 -4.14 11.71
CA ASP A 164 -6.03 -4.48 10.73
C ASP A 164 -5.84 -6.00 10.60
N GLU A 165 -5.73 -6.72 11.72
CA GLU A 165 -5.64 -8.19 11.74
C GLU A 165 -6.87 -8.85 11.09
N ILE A 166 -8.08 -8.39 11.43
CA ILE A 166 -9.33 -8.93 10.87
C ILE A 166 -9.40 -8.66 9.36
N LEU A 167 -9.11 -7.44 8.92
CA LEU A 167 -9.17 -7.07 7.49
C LEU A 167 -8.13 -7.85 6.69
N ASN A 168 -6.92 -8.03 7.22
CA ASN A 168 -5.89 -8.86 6.59
C ASN A 168 -6.31 -10.33 6.52
N ALA A 169 -6.90 -10.90 7.57
CA ALA A 169 -7.42 -12.27 7.54
C ALA A 169 -8.52 -12.44 6.47
N VAL A 170 -9.49 -11.52 6.42
CA VAL A 170 -10.55 -11.52 5.41
C VAL A 170 -9.97 -11.42 3.99
N LEU A 171 -9.01 -10.52 3.80
CA LEU A 171 -8.32 -10.33 2.53
C LEU A 171 -7.62 -11.61 2.06
N PHE A 172 -6.89 -12.31 2.93
CA PHE A 172 -6.26 -13.60 2.59
C PHE A 172 -7.29 -14.69 2.27
N VAL A 173 -8.43 -14.71 2.97
CA VAL A 173 -9.52 -15.64 2.66
C VAL A 173 -10.12 -15.34 1.28
N LEU A 174 -10.36 -14.07 0.95
CA LEU A 174 -10.87 -13.65 -0.37
C LEU A 174 -9.88 -14.00 -1.50
N ILE A 175 -8.60 -13.75 -1.28
CA ILE A 175 -7.50 -14.15 -2.18
C ILE A 175 -7.55 -15.67 -2.40
N GLY A 176 -7.67 -16.46 -1.33
CA GLY A 176 -7.75 -17.92 -1.40
C GLY A 176 -9.00 -18.44 -2.11
N LEU A 177 -10.16 -17.82 -1.91
CA LEU A 177 -11.41 -18.20 -2.57
C LEU A 177 -11.37 -17.92 -4.07
N GLU A 178 -10.87 -16.75 -4.48
CA GLU A 178 -10.77 -16.38 -5.90
C GLU A 178 -9.82 -17.31 -6.66
N LEU A 179 -8.75 -17.81 -6.01
CA LEU A 179 -7.86 -18.83 -6.59
C LEU A 179 -8.58 -20.13 -6.96
N LEU A 180 -9.62 -20.52 -6.21
CA LEU A 180 -10.37 -21.76 -6.47
C LEU A 180 -11.26 -21.66 -7.71
N VAL A 181 -11.72 -20.46 -8.03
CA VAL A 181 -12.61 -20.20 -9.17
C VAL A 181 -11.85 -19.70 -10.40
N MET A 182 -10.56 -19.38 -10.27
CA MET A 182 -9.73 -18.93 -11.37
C MET A 182 -9.48 -20.05 -12.39
N PRO A 183 -9.62 -19.79 -13.71
CA PRO A 183 -9.24 -20.76 -14.72
C PRO A 183 -7.71 -20.86 -14.77
N ILE A 184 -7.15 -21.88 -14.12
CA ILE A 184 -5.71 -22.16 -14.13
C ILE A 184 -5.38 -22.90 -15.43
N THR A 185 -4.91 -22.17 -16.43
CA THR A 185 -4.35 -22.74 -17.66
C THR A 185 -2.82 -22.71 -17.58
N GLY A 186 -2.15 -23.74 -18.10
CA GLY A 186 -0.68 -23.82 -18.10
C GLY A 186 0.01 -22.58 -18.70
N SER A 187 -0.61 -21.96 -19.73
CA SER A 187 -0.13 -20.71 -20.33
C SER A 187 -0.18 -19.51 -19.36
N ARG A 188 -1.23 -19.40 -18.54
CA ARG A 188 -1.40 -18.31 -17.57
C ARG A 188 -0.42 -18.45 -16.41
N VAL A 189 -0.20 -19.68 -15.94
CA VAL A 189 0.82 -19.99 -14.93
C VAL A 189 2.21 -19.67 -15.47
N ALA A 190 2.51 -20.04 -16.72
CA ALA A 190 3.79 -19.71 -17.35
C ALA A 190 4.03 -18.20 -17.43
N LEU A 191 3.01 -17.41 -17.80
CA LEU A 191 3.11 -15.94 -17.78
C LEU A 191 3.34 -15.38 -16.37
N GLY A 192 2.64 -15.90 -15.36
CA GLY A 192 2.88 -15.52 -13.97
C GLY A 192 4.30 -15.84 -13.51
N LEU A 193 4.81 -17.02 -13.85
CA LEU A 193 6.18 -17.43 -13.52
C LEU A 193 7.24 -16.58 -14.23
N LEU A 194 6.97 -16.12 -15.45
CA LEU A 194 7.82 -15.15 -16.16
C LEU A 194 7.74 -13.75 -15.56
N ALA A 195 6.59 -13.37 -15.00
CA ALA A 195 6.40 -12.09 -14.32
C ALA A 195 7.22 -11.99 -13.02
N VAL A 196 7.41 -13.09 -12.29
CA VAL A 196 8.20 -13.13 -11.05
C VAL A 196 9.62 -12.54 -11.20
N PRO A 197 10.51 -13.07 -12.06
CA PRO A 197 11.86 -12.54 -12.20
C PRO A 197 11.85 -11.11 -12.73
N LEU A 198 10.93 -10.76 -13.63
CA LEU A 198 10.81 -9.40 -14.17
C LEU A 198 10.47 -8.40 -13.05
N VAL A 199 9.48 -8.73 -12.21
CA VAL A 199 9.06 -7.90 -11.08
C VAL A 199 10.16 -7.78 -10.02
N LEU A 200 10.94 -8.84 -9.78
CA LEU A 200 12.11 -8.79 -8.89
C LEU A 200 13.22 -7.90 -9.45
N ILE A 201 13.52 -7.99 -10.76
CA ILE A 201 14.50 -7.13 -11.43
C ILE A 201 14.05 -5.66 -11.35
N CYS A 202 12.80 -5.37 -11.70
CA CYS A 202 12.26 -4.01 -11.61
C CYS A 202 12.37 -3.45 -10.20
N ARG A 203 12.08 -4.25 -9.17
CA ARG A 203 12.23 -3.83 -7.76
C ARG A 203 13.69 -3.61 -7.39
N PHE A 204 14.57 -4.53 -7.74
CA PHE A 204 16.00 -4.39 -7.49
C PHE A 204 16.54 -3.10 -8.10
N VAL A 205 16.21 -2.80 -9.36
CA VAL A 205 16.63 -1.57 -10.04
C VAL A 205 16.02 -0.34 -9.36
N SER A 206 14.71 -0.37 -9.08
CA SER A 206 13.98 0.75 -8.47
C SER A 206 14.46 1.08 -7.06
N LEU A 207 14.98 0.09 -6.31
CA LEU A 207 15.59 0.31 -4.99
C LEU A 207 17.09 0.66 -5.09
N SER A 208 17.83 0.03 -6.00
CA SER A 208 19.27 0.22 -6.12
C SER A 208 19.62 1.64 -6.53
N VAL A 209 18.85 2.25 -7.44
CA VAL A 209 19.12 3.62 -7.91
C VAL A 209 18.97 4.65 -6.78
N PRO A 210 17.83 4.77 -6.08
CA PRO A 210 17.67 5.73 -4.99
C PRO A 210 18.58 5.43 -3.79
N VAL A 211 18.75 4.16 -3.40
CA VAL A 211 19.61 3.81 -2.25
C VAL A 211 21.08 4.13 -2.53
N THR A 212 21.56 3.91 -3.76
CA THR A 212 22.95 4.26 -4.12
C THR A 212 23.14 5.77 -4.18
N LEU A 213 22.17 6.52 -4.72
CA LEU A 213 22.20 7.99 -4.76
C LEU A 213 22.14 8.60 -3.35
N LEU A 214 21.24 8.12 -2.51
CA LEU A 214 21.13 8.55 -1.10
C LEU A 214 22.33 8.06 -0.27
N GLY A 215 22.96 6.96 -0.68
CA GLY A 215 24.19 6.40 -0.11
C GLY A 215 25.37 7.38 -0.11
N ILE A 216 25.32 8.41 -0.97
CA ILE A 216 26.30 9.50 -1.00
C ILE A 216 26.18 10.39 0.26
N TRP A 217 24.99 10.50 0.85
CA TRP A 217 24.68 11.41 1.97
C TRP A 217 24.37 10.67 3.27
N LYS A 218 24.05 9.37 3.20
CA LYS A 218 23.59 8.58 4.33
C LYS A 218 24.06 7.14 4.23
N SER A 219 24.59 6.59 5.32
CA SER A 219 25.00 5.19 5.39
C SER A 219 23.79 4.26 5.52
N PHE A 220 23.73 3.26 4.66
CA PHE A 220 22.76 2.17 4.72
C PHE A 220 23.48 0.85 5.02
N PRO A 221 22.89 -0.05 5.81
CA PRO A 221 23.43 -1.39 5.98
C PRO A 221 23.62 -2.10 4.61
N PRO A 222 24.70 -2.86 4.40
CA PRO A 222 24.99 -3.51 3.12
C PRO A 222 23.95 -4.56 2.69
N ALA A 223 23.12 -5.03 3.62
CA ALA A 223 22.01 -5.94 3.34
C ALA A 223 20.71 -5.22 2.94
N THR A 224 20.63 -3.88 3.01
CA THR A 224 19.39 -3.10 2.83
C THR A 224 18.71 -3.39 1.49
N ILE A 225 19.45 -3.31 0.38
CA ILE A 225 18.88 -3.54 -0.96
C ILE A 225 18.36 -4.98 -1.10
N ARG A 226 19.10 -5.97 -0.59
CA ARG A 226 18.64 -7.36 -0.58
C ARG A 226 17.37 -7.50 0.24
N VAL A 227 17.39 -7.09 1.49
CA VAL A 227 16.26 -7.26 2.41
C VAL A 227 15.00 -6.54 1.88
N LEU A 228 15.13 -5.34 1.32
CA LEU A 228 14.01 -4.60 0.73
C LEU A 228 13.52 -5.18 -0.61
N THR A 229 14.38 -5.88 -1.36
CA THR A 229 13.98 -6.56 -2.60
C THR A 229 13.23 -7.86 -2.31
N TRP A 230 13.75 -8.65 -1.37
CA TRP A 230 13.28 -10.00 -1.03
C TRP A 230 12.20 -10.03 0.07
N GLY A 231 12.12 -9.00 0.92
CA GLY A 231 11.17 -8.94 2.04
C GLY A 231 9.87 -8.17 1.75
N GLY A 232 9.68 -7.68 0.52
CA GLY A 232 8.47 -6.92 0.18
C GLY A 232 7.34 -7.83 -0.26
N LEU A 233 6.34 -8.00 0.61
CA LEU A 233 5.13 -8.76 0.33
C LEU A 233 4.28 -8.02 -0.71
N ARG A 234 3.74 -8.76 -1.68
CA ARG A 234 2.79 -8.26 -2.68
C ARG A 234 1.48 -8.98 -2.47
N GLY A 235 0.55 -8.32 -1.83
CA GLY A 235 -0.65 -8.98 -1.32
C GLY A 235 -1.92 -8.25 -1.68
N GLY A 236 -2.65 -7.88 -0.63
CA GLY A 236 -4.04 -7.48 -0.68
C GLY A 236 -4.41 -6.40 -1.66
N ILE A 237 -3.68 -5.29 -1.60
CA ILE A 237 -3.99 -4.10 -2.40
C ILE A 237 -3.84 -4.42 -3.88
N SER A 238 -2.78 -5.13 -4.28
CA SER A 238 -2.57 -5.57 -5.67
C SER A 238 -3.73 -6.43 -6.18
N VAL A 239 -4.21 -7.38 -5.37
CA VAL A 239 -5.34 -8.23 -5.76
C VAL A 239 -6.63 -7.41 -5.85
N ALA A 240 -6.91 -6.53 -4.88
CA ALA A 240 -8.09 -5.67 -4.89
C ALA A 240 -8.12 -4.75 -6.13
N LEU A 241 -6.99 -4.13 -6.48
CA LEU A 241 -6.86 -3.33 -7.69
C LEU A 241 -7.07 -4.16 -8.95
N ALA A 242 -6.47 -5.34 -9.04
CA ALA A 242 -6.67 -6.25 -10.17
C ALA A 242 -8.14 -6.68 -10.31
N LEU A 243 -8.85 -6.92 -9.21
CA LEU A 243 -10.27 -7.28 -9.21
C LEU A 243 -11.16 -6.13 -9.69
N SER A 244 -10.72 -4.89 -9.50
CA SER A 244 -11.42 -3.65 -9.89
C SER A 244 -11.40 -3.38 -11.39
N LEU A 245 -10.57 -4.10 -12.16
CA LEU A 245 -10.54 -3.99 -13.61
C LEU A 245 -11.85 -4.46 -14.26
N PRO A 246 -12.22 -3.92 -15.44
CA PRO A 246 -13.36 -4.40 -16.20
C PRO A 246 -13.25 -5.89 -16.52
N ARG A 247 -14.38 -6.61 -16.51
CA ARG A 247 -14.39 -8.04 -16.83
C ARG A 247 -13.92 -8.27 -18.27
N GLY A 248 -12.95 -9.16 -18.43
CA GLY A 248 -12.39 -9.51 -19.73
C GLY A 248 -11.09 -10.32 -19.60
N MET A 249 -10.53 -10.69 -20.75
CA MET A 249 -9.31 -11.51 -20.82
C MET A 249 -8.12 -10.83 -20.13
N GLU A 250 -7.99 -9.51 -20.24
CA GLU A 250 -6.87 -8.76 -19.66
C GLU A 250 -6.93 -8.74 -18.13
N ARG A 251 -8.13 -8.63 -17.53
CA ARG A 251 -8.33 -8.76 -16.08
C ARG A 251 -7.92 -10.15 -15.59
N GLU A 252 -8.35 -11.21 -16.27
CA GLU A 252 -7.98 -12.57 -15.90
C GLU A 252 -6.46 -12.80 -15.97
N LEU A 253 -5.80 -12.27 -17.01
CA LEU A 253 -4.35 -12.34 -17.16
C LEU A 253 -3.61 -11.59 -16.04
N ILE A 254 -4.02 -10.35 -15.77
CA ILE A 254 -3.44 -9.52 -14.70
C ILE A 254 -3.64 -10.21 -13.35
N LEU A 255 -4.85 -10.69 -13.06
CA LEU A 255 -5.12 -11.43 -11.82
C LEU A 255 -4.20 -12.65 -11.70
N SER A 256 -4.13 -13.52 -12.72
CA SER A 256 -3.27 -14.71 -12.69
C SER A 256 -1.80 -14.36 -12.42
N MET A 257 -1.27 -13.32 -13.06
CA MET A 257 0.11 -12.87 -12.82
C MET A 257 0.28 -12.32 -11.41
N THR A 258 -0.63 -11.48 -10.94
CA THR A 258 -0.62 -10.91 -9.58
C THR A 258 -0.67 -12.01 -8.52
N TYR A 259 -1.45 -13.08 -8.72
CA TYR A 259 -1.49 -14.22 -7.81
C TYR A 259 -0.17 -14.97 -7.76
N VAL A 260 0.39 -15.33 -8.92
CA VAL A 260 1.67 -16.07 -8.95
C VAL A 260 2.77 -15.25 -8.29
N VAL A 261 2.84 -13.95 -8.59
CA VAL A 261 3.81 -13.04 -7.97
C VAL A 261 3.55 -12.87 -6.47
N GLY A 262 2.29 -12.77 -6.05
CA GLY A 262 1.92 -12.62 -4.65
C GLY A 262 2.26 -13.85 -3.82
N ILE A 263 1.87 -15.05 -4.27
CA ILE A 263 2.22 -16.33 -3.63
C ILE A 263 3.74 -16.47 -3.54
N PHE A 264 4.45 -16.21 -4.64
CA PHE A 264 5.91 -16.24 -4.64
C PHE A 264 6.48 -15.28 -3.58
N SER A 265 5.99 -14.04 -3.52
CA SER A 265 6.48 -13.05 -2.54
C SER A 265 6.25 -13.46 -1.09
N ILE A 266 5.15 -14.16 -0.78
CA ILE A 266 4.85 -14.67 0.56
C ILE A 266 5.84 -15.78 0.93
N MET A 267 6.04 -16.75 0.03
CA MET A 267 6.98 -17.85 0.24
C MET A 267 8.41 -17.34 0.42
N ASP A 268 8.80 -16.39 -0.43
CA ASP A 268 10.13 -15.79 -0.46
C ASP A 268 10.41 -14.92 0.78
N SER A 269 9.42 -14.14 1.23
CA SER A 269 9.52 -13.35 2.46
C SER A 269 9.68 -14.25 3.69
N PHE A 270 8.94 -15.36 3.76
CA PHE A 270 9.06 -16.32 4.86
C PHE A 270 10.44 -17.01 4.88
N TYR A 271 10.94 -17.41 3.70
CA TYR A 271 12.28 -17.98 3.57
C TYR A 271 13.37 -16.98 3.99
N THR A 272 13.27 -15.75 3.51
CA THR A 272 14.19 -14.64 3.81
C THR A 272 14.23 -14.34 5.31
N CYS A 273 13.07 -14.32 5.98
CA CYS A 273 12.97 -14.07 7.41
C CYS A 273 13.66 -15.17 8.27
N ASN A 274 13.64 -16.42 7.81
CA ASN A 274 14.25 -17.55 8.52
C ASN A 274 15.75 -17.74 8.23
N HIS A 275 16.22 -17.33 7.04
CA HIS A 275 17.59 -17.62 6.58
C HIS A 275 18.55 -16.44 6.60
N ILE A 276 18.08 -15.19 6.65
CA ILE A 276 18.98 -14.06 6.86
C ILE A 276 19.38 -14.01 8.34
N LYS A 277 20.41 -14.79 8.68
CA LYS A 277 21.24 -14.51 9.86
C LYS A 277 22.01 -13.24 9.58
N PHE A 278 21.58 -12.15 10.17
CA PHE A 278 22.38 -10.94 10.25
C PHE A 278 23.61 -11.22 11.12
N ASN A 279 24.76 -11.47 10.49
CA ASN A 279 26.03 -11.09 11.11
C ASN A 279 26.11 -9.56 11.00
N ILE A 280 25.48 -8.88 11.96
CA ILE A 280 25.78 -7.47 12.25
C ILE A 280 26.92 -7.46 13.27
#